data_AF-A0A0M3I184-F1
#
_entry.id   AF-A0A0M3I184-F1
#
_cell.length_a   1.000
_cell.length_b   1.000
_cell.length_c   1.000
_cell.angle_alpha   90.00
_cell.angle_beta   90.00
_cell.angle_gamma   90.00
#
_symmetry.space_group_name_H-M   'P 1'
#
loop_
_entity.id
_entity.type
_entity.pdbx_description
1 polymer ?
#
loop_
_entity_poly.entity_id
_entity_poly.type
_entity_poly.pdbx_seq_one_letter_code
_entity_poly.pdbx_strand_id
1 'polypeptide(L)'
;MVDSADKLETTVTTDNAQKSKISKGLDWYYLQYCLITGLYMLEPWERAIFNTFVVTCFGIFVAFVYIVVSVQMSAGKVEILLKAVGDAPIMKQSKWVVDSKKTIAELTAFVRQYLKVDASESVFLYVNQCFAPSPDQTLANLVECFASADSKLVLHYSKMNAWG
;
A
#
# COMPACT_ATOMS: atom_id res chain seq x y z
N MET A 1 -15.12 14.96 -65.03
CA MET A 1 -16.48 14.63 -64.53
C MET A 1 -16.51 13.48 -63.52
N VAL A 2 -15.37 12.83 -63.20
CA VAL A 2 -15.30 11.71 -62.22
C VAL A 2 -15.10 12.19 -60.76
N ASP A 3 -14.58 13.40 -60.56
CA ASP A 3 -14.22 13.96 -59.24
C ASP A 3 -15.42 14.36 -58.36
N SER A 4 -16.56 14.68 -58.96
CA SER A 4 -17.73 15.21 -58.23
C SER A 4 -18.59 14.14 -57.57
N ALA A 5 -18.55 12.89 -58.04
CA ALA A 5 -19.31 11.79 -57.46
C ALA A 5 -18.62 11.20 -56.22
N ASP A 6 -17.29 11.05 -56.25
CA ASP A 6 -16.49 10.49 -55.15
C ASP A 6 -16.48 11.42 -53.90
N LYS A 7 -16.50 12.74 -54.13
CA LYS A 7 -16.64 13.75 -53.07
C LYS A 7 -18.04 13.74 -52.41
N LEU A 8 -19.07 13.30 -53.13
CA LEU A 8 -20.42 13.12 -52.59
C LEU A 8 -20.52 11.82 -51.76
N GLU A 9 -19.87 10.73 -52.17
CA GLU A 9 -19.90 9.47 -51.41
C GLU A 9 -19.09 9.53 -50.10
N THR A 10 -17.96 10.25 -50.09
CA THR A 10 -17.11 10.45 -48.90
C THR A 10 -17.73 11.39 -47.86
N THR A 11 -18.55 12.36 -48.28
CA THR A 11 -19.29 13.26 -47.36
C THR A 11 -20.49 12.56 -46.72
N VAL A 12 -21.23 11.74 -47.47
CA VAL A 12 -22.39 11.00 -46.95
C VAL A 12 -21.98 9.90 -45.95
N THR A 13 -20.84 9.22 -46.16
CA THR A 13 -20.35 8.19 -45.22
C THR A 13 -19.85 8.77 -43.91
N THR A 14 -19.22 9.96 -43.93
CA THR A 14 -18.74 10.64 -42.72
C THR A 14 -19.89 11.21 -41.87
N ASP A 15 -20.94 11.74 -42.50
CA ASP A 15 -22.14 12.22 -41.79
C ASP A 15 -22.90 11.08 -41.09
N ASN A 16 -23.05 9.93 -41.76
CA ASN A 16 -23.73 8.77 -41.19
C ASN A 16 -22.95 8.15 -40.02
N ALA A 17 -21.61 8.11 -40.10
CA ALA A 17 -20.76 7.65 -39.02
C ALA A 17 -20.82 8.58 -37.80
N GLN A 18 -20.87 9.90 -38.02
CA GLN A 18 -20.98 10.91 -36.97
C GLN A 18 -22.34 10.83 -36.25
N LYS A 19 -23.44 10.70 -37.01
CA LYS A 19 -24.80 10.51 -36.46
C LYS A 19 -24.89 9.25 -35.59
N SER A 20 -24.25 8.15 -36.00
CA SER A 20 -24.25 6.89 -35.24
C SER A 20 -23.48 6.99 -33.90
N LYS A 21 -22.38 7.75 -33.86
CA LYS A 21 -21.61 8.01 -32.63
C LYS A 21 -22.37 8.94 -31.69
N ILE A 22 -23.02 9.96 -32.23
CA ILE A 22 -23.84 10.91 -31.46
C ILE A 22 -25.06 10.20 -30.85
N SER A 23 -25.73 9.30 -31.59
CA SER A 23 -26.85 8.49 -31.08
C SER A 23 -26.42 7.64 -29.89
N LYS A 24 -25.32 6.89 -30.01
CA LYS A 24 -24.81 6.05 -28.92
C LYS A 24 -24.48 6.84 -27.66
N GLY A 25 -24.00 8.09 -27.81
CA GLY A 25 -23.76 9.00 -26.70
C GLY A 25 -25.05 9.48 -26.05
N LEU A 26 -26.05 9.88 -26.85
CA LEU A 26 -27.36 10.30 -26.34
C LEU A 26 -28.13 9.15 -25.69
N ASP A 27 -28.06 7.94 -26.25
CA ASP A 27 -28.72 6.74 -25.74
C ASP A 27 -28.18 6.37 -24.35
N TRP A 28 -26.88 6.55 -24.12
CA TRP A 28 -26.26 6.39 -22.80
C TRP A 28 -26.81 7.39 -21.78
N TYR A 29 -26.88 8.68 -22.13
CA TYR A 29 -27.46 9.70 -21.23
C TYR A 29 -28.96 9.48 -21.02
N TYR A 30 -29.69 9.02 -22.04
CA TYR A 30 -31.10 8.67 -21.94
C TYR A 30 -31.32 7.44 -21.05
N LEU A 31 -30.45 6.43 -21.11
CA LEU A 31 -30.48 5.28 -20.18
C LEU A 31 -30.23 5.73 -18.73
N GLN A 32 -29.27 6.63 -18.51
CA GLN A 32 -29.00 7.20 -17.18
C GLN A 32 -30.21 8.00 -16.67
N TYR A 33 -30.80 8.85 -17.51
CA TYR A 33 -32.02 9.59 -17.18
C TYR A 33 -33.20 8.63 -16.94
N CYS A 34 -33.38 7.58 -17.73
CA CYS A 34 -34.46 6.62 -17.55
C CYS A 34 -34.31 5.82 -16.24
N LEU A 35 -33.07 5.50 -15.84
CA LEU A 35 -32.77 4.91 -14.53
C LEU A 35 -33.11 5.87 -13.37
N ILE A 36 -32.74 7.15 -13.49
CA ILE A 36 -33.00 8.17 -12.46
C ILE A 36 -34.51 8.50 -12.38
N THR A 37 -35.17 8.63 -13.52
CA THR A 37 -36.62 8.90 -13.62
C THR A 37 -37.47 7.65 -13.34
N GLY A 38 -36.90 6.45 -13.45
CA GLY A 38 -37.50 5.20 -12.97
C GLY A 38 -37.40 5.07 -11.45
N LEU A 39 -36.26 5.45 -10.87
CA LEU A 39 -36.09 5.60 -9.42
C LEU A 39 -37.07 6.66 -8.85
N TYR A 40 -37.27 7.75 -9.60
CA TYR A 40 -38.49 8.53 -9.84
C TYR A 40 -39.89 8.06 -9.38
N MET A 41 -40.23 6.82 -9.71
CA MET A 41 -41.61 6.31 -9.67
C MET A 41 -41.82 5.26 -8.59
N LEU A 42 -40.75 4.85 -7.92
CA LEU A 42 -40.78 4.01 -6.73
C LEU A 42 -41.40 4.77 -5.56
N GLU A 43 -42.19 4.06 -4.76
CA GLU A 43 -42.78 4.59 -3.54
C GLU A 43 -41.69 5.13 -2.58
N PRO A 44 -42.01 6.06 -1.66
CA PRO A 44 -41.02 6.69 -0.78
C PRO A 44 -40.14 5.71 -0.01
N TRP A 45 -40.66 4.50 0.25
CA TRP A 45 -39.94 3.44 0.93
C TRP A 45 -39.00 2.64 0.01
N GLU A 46 -39.34 2.43 -1.26
CA GLU A 46 -38.53 1.62 -2.20
C GLU A 46 -37.23 2.34 -2.59
N ARG A 47 -37.28 3.68 -2.74
CA ARG A 47 -36.09 4.50 -2.92
C ARG A 47 -35.14 4.43 -1.73
N ALA A 48 -35.69 4.37 -0.52
CA ALA A 48 -34.92 4.23 0.69
C ALA A 48 -34.21 2.88 0.75
N ILE A 49 -34.86 1.80 0.29
CA ILE A 49 -34.26 0.47 0.23
C ILE A 49 -33.13 0.41 -0.81
N PHE A 50 -33.33 0.97 -2.01
CA PHE A 50 -32.31 0.93 -3.06
C PHE A 50 -31.05 1.70 -2.66
N ASN A 51 -31.20 2.92 -2.14
CA ASN A 51 -30.06 3.71 -1.66
C ASN A 51 -29.38 3.07 -0.46
N THR A 52 -30.15 2.44 0.45
CA THR A 52 -29.59 1.70 1.57
C THR A 52 -28.78 0.50 1.09
N PHE A 53 -29.29 -0.26 0.12
CA PHE A 53 -28.58 -1.41 -0.44
C PHE A 53 -27.30 -0.99 -1.15
N VAL A 54 -27.35 0.06 -1.98
CA VAL A 54 -26.16 0.57 -2.68
C VAL A 54 -25.10 1.07 -1.69
N VAL A 55 -25.48 1.86 -0.69
CA VAL A 55 -24.55 2.36 0.34
C VAL A 55 -23.99 1.21 1.18
N THR A 56 -24.82 0.23 1.52
CA THR A 56 -24.40 -0.93 2.31
C THR A 56 -23.47 -1.83 1.50
N CYS A 57 -23.78 -2.13 0.23
CA CYS A 57 -22.91 -2.90 -0.66
C CYS A 57 -21.60 -2.19 -0.93
N PHE A 58 -21.62 -0.88 -1.19
CA PHE A 58 -20.41 -0.09 -1.40
C PHE A 58 -19.58 0.01 -0.11
N GLY A 59 -20.23 0.18 1.04
CA GLY A 59 -19.58 0.16 2.35
C GLY A 59 -18.95 -1.19 2.68
N ILE A 60 -19.65 -2.29 2.43
CA ILE A 60 -19.12 -3.66 2.60
C ILE A 60 -17.97 -3.90 1.61
N PHE A 61 -18.08 -3.45 0.37
CA PHE A 61 -17.02 -3.58 -0.62
C PHE A 61 -15.77 -2.80 -0.19
N VAL A 62 -15.93 -1.54 0.23
CA VAL A 62 -14.83 -0.73 0.75
C VAL A 62 -14.24 -1.36 2.02
N ALA A 63 -15.05 -1.84 2.94
CA ALA A 63 -14.59 -2.52 4.15
C ALA A 63 -13.85 -3.81 3.83
N PHE A 64 -14.34 -4.61 2.88
CA PHE A 64 -13.70 -5.84 2.43
C PHE A 64 -12.36 -5.54 1.75
N VAL A 65 -12.31 -4.57 0.83
CA VAL A 65 -11.07 -4.10 0.21
C VAL A 65 -10.10 -3.57 1.27
N TYR A 66 -10.58 -2.79 2.23
CA TYR A 66 -9.76 -2.28 3.34
C TYR A 66 -9.19 -3.41 4.20
N ILE A 67 -10.00 -4.42 4.54
CA ILE A 67 -9.56 -5.60 5.28
C ILE A 67 -8.52 -6.39 4.48
N VAL A 68 -8.77 -6.66 3.19
CA VAL A 68 -7.82 -7.39 2.31
C VAL A 68 -6.50 -6.63 2.18
N VAL A 69 -6.53 -5.31 2.01
CA VAL A 69 -5.34 -4.46 1.95
C VAL A 69 -4.60 -4.46 3.31
N SER A 70 -5.32 -4.39 4.42
CA SER A 70 -4.74 -4.39 5.77
C SER A 70 -4.10 -5.73 6.12
N VAL A 71 -4.73 -6.85 5.74
CA VAL A 71 -4.20 -8.21 5.92
C VAL A 71 -2.93 -8.43 5.09
N GLN A 72 -2.88 -7.92 3.86
CA GLN A 72 -1.71 -8.06 3.00
C GLN A 72 -0.50 -7.25 3.51
N MET A 73 -0.71 -6.16 4.26
CA MET A 73 0.37 -5.37 4.83
C MET A 73 1.14 -6.11 5.95
N SER A 74 0.54 -7.11 6.58
CA SER A 74 1.14 -7.87 7.71
C SER A 74 1.87 -9.15 7.30
N ALA A 75 1.58 -9.72 6.13
CA ALA A 75 2.19 -10.98 5.71
C ALA A 75 3.67 -10.79 5.33
N GLY A 76 4.58 -11.09 6.25
CA GLY A 76 6.03 -11.04 6.02
C GLY A 76 6.74 -9.79 6.56
N LYS A 77 6.10 -9.04 7.47
CA LYS A 77 6.76 -7.95 8.18
C LYS A 77 7.00 -8.28 9.64
N VAL A 78 8.17 -7.91 10.13
CA VAL A 78 8.61 -8.03 11.52
C VAL A 78 8.60 -6.65 12.17
N GLU A 79 8.07 -6.58 13.39
CA GLU A 79 8.26 -5.43 14.26
C GLU A 79 9.58 -5.55 15.04
N ILE A 80 10.47 -4.59 14.82
CA ILE A 80 11.74 -4.46 15.53
C ILE A 80 11.79 -3.17 16.34
N LEU A 81 12.44 -3.22 17.49
CA LEU A 81 12.62 -2.09 18.39
C LEU A 81 14.11 -1.81 18.56
N LEU A 82 14.57 -0.68 18.00
CA LEU A 82 15.96 -0.23 18.06
C LEU A 82 16.16 0.71 19.26
N LYS A 83 17.04 0.34 20.19
CA LYS A 83 17.42 1.14 21.35
C LYS A 83 18.89 1.56 21.29
N ALA A 84 19.14 2.83 21.59
CA ALA A 84 20.50 3.36 21.76
C ALA A 84 21.13 2.80 23.03
N VAL A 85 22.45 2.63 22.99
CA VAL A 85 23.26 2.15 24.10
C VAL A 85 24.52 3.01 24.22
N GLY A 86 24.87 3.36 25.46
CA GLY A 86 26.03 4.20 25.74
C GLY A 86 25.86 5.60 25.14
N ASP A 87 26.92 6.10 24.53
CA ASP A 87 26.96 7.45 23.94
C ASP A 87 26.41 7.53 22.50
N ALA A 88 25.73 6.47 22.03
CA ALA A 88 25.11 6.48 20.71
C ALA A 88 23.90 7.46 20.68
N PRO A 89 23.73 8.28 19.62
CA PRO A 89 22.59 9.19 19.50
C PRO A 89 21.24 8.44 19.49
N ILE A 90 20.27 8.93 20.26
CA ILE A 90 18.94 8.32 20.36
C ILE A 90 18.13 8.62 19.09
N MET A 91 17.73 7.57 18.37
CA MET A 91 16.83 7.68 17.23
C MET A 91 15.44 8.21 17.63
N LYS A 92 14.87 9.11 16.80
CA LYS A 92 13.54 9.70 17.02
C LYS A 92 12.40 8.67 16.99
N GLN A 93 12.56 7.61 16.20
CA GLN A 93 11.65 6.49 16.13
C GLN A 93 12.41 5.21 16.46
N SER A 94 12.00 4.54 17.53
CA SER A 94 12.60 3.30 18.01
C SER A 94 11.88 2.07 17.48
N LYS A 95 10.59 2.17 17.17
CA LYS A 95 9.78 1.09 16.58
C LYS A 95 9.83 1.15 15.06
N TRP A 96 10.19 0.04 14.45
CA TRP A 96 10.29 -0.10 13.00
C TRP A 96 9.61 -1.38 12.55
N VAL A 97 9.00 -1.34 11.36
CA VAL A 97 8.40 -2.51 10.73
C VAL A 97 9.22 -2.79 9.47
N VAL A 98 9.95 -3.90 9.49
CA VAL A 98 10.90 -4.28 8.44
C VAL A 98 10.48 -5.62 7.85
N ASP A 99 10.76 -5.85 6.57
CA ASP A 99 10.47 -7.12 5.92
C ASP A 99 11.31 -8.26 6.54
N SER A 100 10.69 -9.42 6.77
CA SER A 100 11.33 -10.57 7.44
C SER A 100 12.55 -11.12 6.69
N LYS A 101 12.66 -10.86 5.38
CA LYS A 101 13.74 -11.38 4.53
C LYS A 101 15.00 -10.52 4.60
N LYS A 102 14.93 -9.32 5.18
CA LYS A 102 16.09 -8.44 5.34
C LYS A 102 17.10 -9.04 6.31
N THR A 103 18.37 -8.80 6.03
CA THR A 103 19.48 -9.30 6.86
C THR A 103 19.93 -8.25 7.88
N ILE A 104 20.70 -8.70 8.87
CA ILE A 104 21.33 -7.80 9.85
C ILE A 104 22.33 -6.85 9.19
N ALA A 105 23.04 -7.27 8.13
CA ALA A 105 23.93 -6.39 7.38
C ALA A 105 23.20 -5.16 6.82
N GLU A 106 22.04 -5.38 6.18
CA GLU A 106 21.22 -4.32 5.62
C GLU A 106 20.66 -3.41 6.74
N LEU A 107 20.25 -3.99 7.87
CA LEU A 107 19.79 -3.21 9.02
C LEU A 107 20.91 -2.36 9.62
N THR A 108 22.14 -2.88 9.68
CA THR A 108 23.31 -2.14 10.16
C THR A 108 23.63 -0.96 9.24
N ALA A 109 23.59 -1.19 7.92
CA ALA A 109 23.77 -0.14 6.93
C ALA A 109 22.67 0.94 7.04
N PHE A 110 21.42 0.51 7.23
CA PHE A 110 20.29 1.42 7.45
C PHE A 110 20.48 2.30 8.69
N VAL A 111 20.85 1.70 9.82
CA VAL A 111 21.09 2.44 11.08
C VAL A 111 22.23 3.45 10.92
N ARG A 112 23.32 3.07 10.24
CA ARG A 112 24.43 3.99 9.91
C ARG A 112 23.98 5.19 9.10
N GLN A 113 23.18 4.95 8.05
CA GLN A 113 22.67 6.01 7.18
C GLN A 113 21.67 6.92 7.92
N TYR A 114 20.83 6.34 8.78
CA TYR A 114 19.84 7.09 9.54
C TYR A 114 20.48 8.01 10.59
N LEU A 115 21.50 7.51 11.30
CA LEU A 115 22.25 8.27 12.31
C LEU A 115 23.28 9.21 11.68
N LYS A 116 23.51 9.16 10.36
CA LYS A 116 24.54 9.91 9.63
C LYS A 116 25.94 9.74 10.24
N VAL A 117 26.25 8.50 10.61
CA VAL A 117 27.54 8.14 11.20
C VAL A 117 28.60 8.12 10.10
N ASP A 118 29.75 8.74 10.35
CA ASP A 118 30.89 8.75 9.42
C ASP A 118 31.44 7.34 9.19
N ALA A 119 32.03 7.12 8.01
CA ALA A 119 32.56 5.81 7.62
C ALA A 119 33.70 5.30 8.52
N SER A 120 34.34 6.17 9.31
CA SER A 120 35.36 5.75 10.28
C SER A 120 34.77 5.14 11.55
N GLU A 121 33.52 5.45 11.87
CA GLU A 121 32.85 4.95 13.06
C GLU A 121 32.15 3.61 12.77
N SER A 122 32.37 2.65 13.66
CA SER A 122 31.68 1.36 13.59
C SER A 122 30.37 1.42 14.35
N VAL A 123 29.34 0.75 13.83
CA VAL A 123 28.06 0.59 14.54
C VAL A 123 27.84 -0.90 14.72
N PHE A 124 27.64 -1.30 15.97
CA PHE A 124 27.39 -2.68 16.36
C PHE A 124 25.94 -2.83 16.77
N LEU A 125 25.29 -3.91 16.32
CA LEU A 125 23.95 -4.30 16.77
C LEU A 125 24.03 -5.54 17.65
N TYR A 126 23.26 -5.50 18.73
CA TYR A 126 23.19 -6.54 19.74
C TYR A 126 21.75 -6.98 19.93
N VAL A 127 21.55 -8.29 20.05
CA VAL A 127 20.26 -8.88 20.40
C VAL A 127 20.26 -9.18 21.90
N ASN A 128 19.17 -8.80 22.59
CA ASN A 128 18.99 -9.02 24.03
C ASN A 128 20.17 -8.54 24.91
N GLN A 129 20.88 -7.49 24.50
CA GLN A 129 22.04 -6.93 25.21
C GLN A 129 23.12 -7.97 25.57
N CYS A 130 23.31 -8.99 24.73
CA CYS A 130 24.24 -10.07 25.03
C CYS A 130 25.21 -10.34 23.88
N PHE A 131 24.67 -10.60 22.69
CA PHE A 131 25.49 -11.06 21.56
C PHE A 131 25.20 -10.26 20.28
N ALA A 132 26.21 -10.20 19.41
CA ALA A 132 26.08 -9.67 18.07
C ALA A 132 25.74 -10.81 17.09
N PRO A 133 24.54 -10.82 16.47
CA PRO A 133 24.19 -11.83 15.48
C PRO A 133 25.07 -11.73 14.23
N SER A 134 25.21 -12.83 13.49
CA SER A 134 25.93 -12.81 12.22
C SER A 134 25.23 -11.86 11.24
N PRO A 135 25.96 -11.05 10.46
CA PRO A 135 25.40 -10.12 9.48
C PRO A 135 24.54 -10.81 8.41
N ASP A 136 24.77 -12.11 8.18
CA ASP A 136 24.05 -12.93 7.20
C ASP A 136 22.71 -13.46 7.72
N GLN A 137 22.43 -13.33 9.02
CA GLN A 137 21.17 -13.78 9.60
C GLN A 137 20.01 -12.88 9.16
N THR A 138 18.88 -13.51 8.84
CA THR A 138 17.62 -12.83 8.51
C THR A 138 16.88 -12.42 9.78
N LEU A 139 16.09 -11.34 9.68
CA LEU A 139 15.23 -10.91 10.78
C LEU A 139 14.20 -11.98 11.18
N ALA A 140 13.72 -12.78 10.22
CA ALA A 140 12.83 -13.91 10.49
C ALA A 140 13.41 -14.87 11.56
N ASN A 141 14.65 -15.34 11.33
CA ASN A 141 15.30 -16.31 12.22
C ASN A 141 15.56 -15.69 13.60
N LEU A 142 15.90 -14.40 13.66
CA LEU A 142 16.16 -13.73 14.92
C LEU A 142 14.90 -13.50 15.74
N VAL A 143 13.77 -13.20 15.09
CA VAL A 143 12.48 -13.07 15.77
C VAL A 143 12.03 -14.43 16.30
N GLU A 144 12.16 -15.49 15.51
CA GLU A 144 11.77 -16.82 15.94
C GLU A 144 12.57 -17.29 17.18
N CYS A 145 13.87 -17.01 17.21
CA CYS A 145 14.75 -17.43 18.31
C CYS A 145 14.76 -16.47 19.51
N PHE A 146 14.57 -15.17 19.28
CA PHE A 146 14.85 -14.12 20.29
C PHE A 146 13.74 -13.09 20.46
N ALA A 147 12.57 -13.25 19.83
CA ALA A 147 11.45 -12.37 20.09
C ALA A 147 11.07 -12.39 21.58
N SER A 148 10.77 -11.20 22.09
CA SER A 148 10.11 -11.09 23.39
C SER A 148 8.67 -11.62 23.30
N ALA A 149 8.03 -11.86 24.45
CA ALA A 149 6.67 -12.42 24.56
C ALA A 149 5.62 -11.74 23.65
N ASP A 150 5.83 -10.48 23.26
CA ASP A 150 4.98 -9.70 22.35
C ASP A 150 5.28 -9.88 20.84
N SER A 151 6.09 -10.87 20.43
CA SER A 151 6.56 -11.03 19.04
C SER A 151 7.41 -9.85 18.51
N LYS A 152 7.97 -9.03 19.40
CA LYS A 152 8.81 -7.88 19.07
C LYS A 152 10.27 -8.24 19.29
N LEU A 153 11.12 -7.94 18.31
CA LEU A 153 12.56 -8.11 18.44
C LEU A 153 13.20 -6.82 18.94
N VAL A 154 13.87 -6.86 20.10
CA VAL A 154 14.58 -5.70 20.65
C VAL A 154 16.06 -5.77 20.27
N LEU A 155 16.51 -4.76 19.54
CA LEU A 155 17.87 -4.61 19.05
C LEU A 155 18.51 -3.38 19.68
N HIS A 156 19.74 -3.56 20.12
CA HIS A 156 20.52 -2.57 20.83
C HIS A 156 21.69 -2.15 19.94
N TYR A 157 21.77 -0.87 19.58
CA TYR A 157 22.88 -0.37 18.77
C TYR A 157 23.85 0.48 19.60
N SER A 158 25.13 0.34 19.31
CA SER A 158 26.22 1.06 19.98
C SER A 158 27.31 1.47 18.98
N LYS A 159 27.99 2.59 19.24
CA LYS A 159 29.18 3.03 18.49
C LYS A 159 30.46 2.30 18.91
N MET A 160 30.51 1.84 20.15
CA MET A 160 31.62 1.09 20.71
C MET A 160 31.18 -0.34 21.01
N ASN A 161 32.13 -1.27 21.12
CA ASN A 161 31.82 -2.60 21.61
C ASN A 161 31.27 -2.50 23.03
N ALA A 162 30.00 -2.87 23.21
CA ALA A 162 29.31 -2.73 24.50
C ALA A 162 29.14 -4.07 25.21
N TRP A 163 28.97 -5.15 24.45
CA TRP A 163 28.81 -6.52 24.96
C TRP A 163 29.62 -7.50 24.12
N GLY A 164 30.01 -8.61 24.73
CA GLY A 164 30.82 -9.68 24.15
C GLY A 164 30.75 -10.93 25.01
#